data_AF-A0A0C1GJJ7-F1
#
_entry.id   AF-A0A0C1GJJ7-F1
#
_cell.length_a   1.000
_cell.length_b   1.000
_cell.length_c   1.000
_cell.angle_alpha   90.00
_cell.angle_beta   90.00
_cell.angle_gamma   90.00
#
_symmetry.space_group_name_H-M   'P 1'
#
loop_
_entity.id
_entity.type
_entity.pdbx_description
1 polymer ?
#
loop_
_entity_poly.entity_id
_entity_poly.type
_entity_poly.pdbx_seq_one_letter_code
_entity_poly.pdbx_strand_id
1 'polypeptide(L)'
;MRHARALIATILLTLPGLGLADVKGPGGKTIDCYCTDKSGSRVELGELRCLQVDGRMFMAQCQMSLNVPMWREVQSSCLSASLGDERGSSAAPPELPKI
;
A
#
# COMPACT_ATOMS: atom_id res chain seq x y z
N MET A 1 9.50 -37.35 -2.57
CA MET A 1 10.48 -36.25 -2.75
C MET A 1 10.63 -35.78 -4.21
N ARG A 2 10.96 -36.65 -5.20
CA ARG A 2 11.08 -36.25 -6.62
C ARG A 2 9.77 -35.76 -7.26
N HIS A 3 8.64 -36.42 -6.97
CA HIS A 3 7.34 -36.01 -7.49
C HIS A 3 6.87 -34.65 -6.95
N ALA A 4 7.14 -34.36 -5.67
CA ALA A 4 6.84 -33.06 -5.08
C ALA A 4 7.64 -31.92 -5.73
N ARG A 5 8.92 -32.16 -6.05
CA ARG A 5 9.76 -31.19 -6.78
C ARG A 5 9.29 -30.97 -8.22
N ALA A 6 8.88 -32.05 -8.90
CA ALA A 6 8.31 -31.95 -10.23
C ALA A 6 7.00 -31.14 -10.24
N LEU A 7 6.10 -31.40 -9.28
CA LEU A 7 4.82 -30.67 -9.16
C LEU A 7 5.03 -29.17 -8.87
N ILE A 8 5.94 -28.81 -7.95
CA ILE A 8 6.24 -27.41 -7.63
C ILE A 8 6.80 -26.68 -8.86
N ALA A 9 7.69 -27.32 -9.62
CA ALA A 9 8.25 -26.75 -10.85
C ALA A 9 7.17 -26.52 -11.92
N THR A 10 6.28 -27.50 -12.13
CA THR A 10 5.16 -27.36 -13.09
C THR A 10 4.21 -26.22 -12.71
N ILE A 11 3.94 -26.03 -11.42
CA ILE A 11 3.12 -24.90 -10.94
C ILE A 11 3.82 -23.58 -11.25
N LEU A 12 5.10 -23.41 -10.89
CA LEU A 12 5.84 -22.16 -11.15
C LEU A 12 5.92 -21.79 -12.64
N LEU A 13 6.04 -22.78 -13.53
CA LEU A 13 6.14 -22.58 -14.99
C LEU A 13 4.81 -22.21 -15.66
N THR A 14 3.67 -22.47 -15.01
CA THR A 14 2.33 -22.22 -15.58
C THR A 14 1.66 -20.94 -15.05
N LEU A 15 2.36 -20.17 -14.22
CA LEU A 15 1.83 -18.95 -13.58
C LEU A 15 1.93 -17.59 -14.33
N PRO A 16 2.44 -17.43 -15.57
CA PRO A 16 2.72 -16.09 -16.10
C PRO A 16 1.47 -15.22 -16.41
N GLY A 17 0.25 -15.72 -16.20
CA GLY A 17 -1.00 -15.04 -16.58
C GLY A 17 -1.72 -14.24 -15.48
N LEU A 18 -1.26 -14.25 -14.22
CA LEU A 18 -2.03 -13.70 -13.09
C LEU A 18 -2.07 -12.15 -12.98
N GLY A 19 -1.56 -11.42 -13.97
CA GLY A 19 -1.40 -9.95 -13.89
C GLY A 19 -2.34 -9.10 -14.75
N LEU A 20 -3.26 -9.67 -15.52
CA LEU A 20 -4.10 -8.91 -16.47
C LEU A 20 -5.50 -8.60 -15.91
N ALA A 21 -5.56 -7.79 -14.85
CA ALA A 21 -6.82 -7.28 -14.31
C ALA A 21 -7.22 -5.90 -14.88
N ASP A 22 -6.38 -5.30 -15.73
CA ASP A 22 -6.62 -3.99 -16.33
C ASP A 22 -7.72 -4.00 -17.39
N VAL A 23 -8.65 -3.05 -17.28
CA VAL A 23 -9.73 -2.86 -18.24
C VAL A 23 -9.23 -2.02 -19.41
N LYS A 24 -9.36 -2.56 -20.62
CA LYS A 24 -9.13 -1.81 -21.87
C LYS A 24 -10.45 -1.20 -22.34
N GLY A 25 -10.45 0.11 -22.51
CA GLY A 25 -11.59 0.84 -23.09
C GLY A 25 -11.62 0.74 -24.62
N PRO A 26 -12.63 1.36 -25.26
CA PRO A 26 -12.70 1.46 -26.72
C PRO A 26 -11.39 2.04 -27.29
N GLY A 27 -10.80 1.36 -28.28
CA GLY A 27 -9.51 1.74 -28.86
C GLY A 27 -8.28 1.15 -28.15
N GLY A 28 -8.44 0.18 -27.23
CA GLY A 28 -7.34 -0.64 -26.70
C GLY A 28 -6.48 0.00 -25.62
N LYS A 29 -6.79 1.25 -25.25
CA LYS A 29 -6.13 1.97 -24.15
C LYS A 29 -6.61 1.47 -22.79
N THR A 30 -5.67 1.22 -21.89
CA THR A 30 -5.96 0.90 -20.50
C THR A 30 -6.64 2.08 -19.82
N ILE A 31 -7.70 1.82 -19.06
CA ILE A 31 -8.38 2.83 -18.26
C ILE A 31 -7.60 2.99 -16.96
N ASP A 32 -7.17 4.22 -16.70
CA ASP A 32 -6.39 4.54 -15.51
C ASP A 32 -7.31 4.96 -14.36
N CYS A 33 -7.43 4.12 -13.34
CA CYS A 33 -8.34 4.31 -12.21
C CYS A 33 -7.56 4.55 -10.91
N TYR A 34 -7.76 5.72 -10.29
CA TYR A 34 -7.08 6.14 -9.08
C TYR A 34 -7.97 7.03 -8.23
N CYS A 35 -7.63 7.19 -6.95
CA CYS A 35 -8.25 8.16 -6.07
C CYS A 35 -7.39 9.42 -5.98
N THR A 36 -7.99 10.55 -5.63
CA THR A 36 -7.26 11.76 -5.24
C THR A 36 -7.51 12.07 -3.78
N ASP A 37 -6.49 12.57 -3.10
CA ASP A 37 -6.63 13.12 -1.75
C ASP A 37 -7.02 14.61 -1.78
N LYS A 38 -7.12 15.22 -0.59
CA LYS A 38 -7.47 16.65 -0.45
C LYS A 38 -6.46 17.60 -1.11
N SER A 39 -5.21 17.19 -1.29
CA SER A 39 -4.20 17.97 -2.00
C SER A 39 -4.28 17.80 -3.52
N GLY A 40 -5.14 16.90 -4.00
CA GLY A 40 -5.21 16.49 -5.41
C GLY A 40 -4.14 15.47 -5.78
N SER A 41 -3.37 14.96 -4.82
CA SER A 41 -2.35 13.95 -5.08
C SER A 41 -3.00 12.63 -5.48
N ARG A 42 -2.42 11.99 -6.50
CA ARG A 42 -2.83 10.67 -6.97
C ARG A 42 -2.53 9.60 -5.91
N VAL A 43 -3.47 8.69 -5.72
CA VAL A 43 -3.36 7.53 -4.83
C VAL A 43 -3.83 6.28 -5.58
N GLU A 44 -2.99 5.24 -5.62
CA GLU A 44 -3.30 4.02 -6.36
C GLU A 44 -4.35 3.15 -5.66
N LEU A 45 -5.01 2.28 -6.42
CA LEU A 45 -5.93 1.28 -5.88
C LEU A 45 -5.22 0.38 -4.87
N GLY A 46 -5.87 0.13 -3.74
CA GLY A 46 -5.34 -0.65 -2.63
C GLY A 46 -4.51 0.16 -1.62
N GLU A 47 -4.06 1.37 -1.97
CA GLU A 47 -3.34 2.21 -1.01
C GLU A 47 -4.25 2.70 0.11
N LEU A 48 -3.65 2.80 1.30
CA LEU A 48 -4.26 3.39 2.48
C LEU A 48 -3.86 4.86 2.61
N ARG A 49 -4.82 5.71 2.97
CA ARG A 49 -4.58 7.09 3.38
C ARG A 49 -5.47 7.50 4.55
N CYS A 50 -4.90 8.38 5.34
CA CYS A 50 -5.62 9.11 6.37
C CYS A 50 -6.35 10.29 5.74
N LEU A 51 -7.67 10.26 5.78
CA LEU A 51 -8.51 11.32 5.24
C LEU A 51 -9.09 12.17 6.36
N GLN A 52 -9.17 13.48 6.11
CA GLN A 52 -9.91 14.42 6.94
C GLN A 52 -11.11 14.95 6.18
N VAL A 53 -12.32 14.54 6.59
CA VAL A 53 -13.58 14.98 5.98
C VAL A 53 -14.50 15.47 7.09
N ASP A 54 -15.03 16.68 6.97
CA ASP A 54 -15.93 17.30 7.95
C ASP A 54 -15.42 17.23 9.40
N GLY A 55 -14.11 17.42 9.58
CA GLY A 55 -13.45 17.41 10.89
C GLY A 55 -13.18 16.01 11.46
N ARG A 56 -13.65 14.94 10.83
CA ARG A 56 -13.34 13.55 11.22
C ARG A 56 -12.11 13.04 10.50
N MET A 57 -11.23 12.38 11.24
CA MET A 57 -10.06 11.68 10.73
C MET A 57 -10.34 10.18 10.73
N PHE A 58 -10.13 9.51 9.60
CA PHE A 58 -10.27 8.05 9.50
C PHE A 58 -9.29 7.47 8.49
N MET A 59 -8.98 6.17 8.64
CA MET A 59 -8.18 5.44 7.67
C MET A 59 -9.10 4.96 6.54
N ALA A 60 -8.77 5.32 5.31
CA ALA A 60 -9.48 4.90 4.13
C ALA A 60 -8.56 4.17 3.14
N GLN A 61 -9.12 3.23 2.39
CA GLN A 61 -8.45 2.59 1.27
C GLN A 61 -9.05 3.10 -0.05
N CYS A 62 -8.20 3.37 -1.04
CA CYS A 62 -8.67 3.59 -2.40
C CYS A 62 -9.11 2.25 -2.99
N GLN A 63 -10.39 2.10 -3.31
CA GLN A 63 -10.97 0.87 -3.83
C GLN A 63 -11.81 1.12 -5.08
N MET A 64 -12.12 0.04 -5.80
CA MET A 64 -13.09 0.07 -6.88
C MET A 64 -14.47 -0.33 -6.38
N SER A 65 -15.50 0.47 -6.69
CA SER A 65 -16.90 0.10 -6.47
C SER A 65 -17.72 0.44 -7.70
N LEU A 66 -18.48 -0.53 -8.23
CA LEU A 66 -19.29 -0.34 -9.45
C LEU A 66 -18.51 0.27 -10.63
N ASN A 67 -17.22 -0.10 -10.75
CA ASN A 67 -16.29 0.42 -11.77
C ASN A 67 -15.89 1.89 -11.60
N VAL A 68 -16.05 2.47 -10.41
CA VAL A 68 -15.59 3.83 -10.07
C VAL A 68 -14.62 3.77 -8.89
N PRO A 69 -13.48 4.48 -8.92
CA PRO A 69 -12.59 4.60 -7.77
C PRO A 69 -13.28 5.36 -6.64
N MET A 70 -13.15 4.86 -5.42
CA MET A 70 -13.84 5.39 -4.25
C MET A 70 -13.00 5.22 -2.97
N TRP A 71 -13.20 6.12 -2.01
CA TRP A 71 -12.57 6.05 -0.69
C TRP A 71 -13.42 5.25 0.29
N ARG A 72 -12.95 4.07 0.71
CA ARG A 72 -13.66 3.23 1.69
C ARG A 72 -13.00 3.38 3.05
N GLU A 73 -13.76 3.82 4.04
CA GLU A 73 -13.33 3.79 5.44
C GLU A 73 -13.08 2.33 5.87
N VAL A 74 -11.87 2.05 6.35
CA VAL A 74 -11.45 0.71 6.82
C VAL A 74 -11.16 0.68 8.32
N GLN A 75 -10.83 1.83 8.91
CA GLN A 75 -10.67 1.99 10.36
C GLN A 75 -11.07 3.42 10.77
N SER A 76 -11.64 3.56 11.96
CA SER A 76 -12.11 4.85 12.50
C SER A 76 -10.99 5.79 12.94
N SER A 77 -9.72 5.34 12.95
CA SER A 77 -8.57 6.11 13.40
C SER A 77 -7.36 5.89 12.50
N CYS A 78 -6.50 6.89 12.44
CA CYS A 78 -5.23 6.83 11.75
C CYS A 78 -4.16 6.13 12.59
N LEU A 79 -3.35 5.28 11.95
CA LEU A 79 -2.15 4.73 12.56
C LEU A 79 -1.11 5.85 12.69
N SER A 80 -0.65 6.10 13.92
CA SER A 80 0.51 6.95 14.19
C SER A 80 1.59 6.10 14.87
N ALA A 81 2.80 6.17 14.35
CA ALA A 81 3.97 5.67 15.08
C ALA A 81 4.48 6.80 15.98
N SER A 82 4.45 6.60 17.29
CA SER A 82 5.24 7.40 18.21
C SER A 82 6.61 6.75 18.34
N LEU A 83 7.64 7.37 17.77
CA LEU A 83 9.01 7.10 18.21
C LEU A 83 9.08 7.67 19.63
N GLY A 84 9.03 6.80 20.64
CA GLY A 84 9.28 7.19 22.01
C GLY A 84 10.60 7.93 22.05
N ASP A 85 10.60 9.14 22.61
CA ASP A 85 11.80 9.93 22.75
C ASP A 85 12.68 9.30 23.83
N GLU A 86 13.40 8.24 23.48
CA GLU A 86 14.47 7.62 24.29
C GLU A 86 15.70 8.55 24.35
N ARG A 87 15.55 9.87 24.17
CA ARG A 87 16.61 10.88 24.41
C ARG A 87 16.95 11.07 25.89
N GLY A 88 16.35 10.28 26.79
CA GLY A 88 16.66 10.28 28.22
C GLY A 88 17.61 9.18 28.70
N SER A 89 17.98 8.17 27.89
CA SER A 89 18.78 7.03 28.40
C SER A 89 19.80 6.41 27.44
N SER A 90 20.19 7.11 26.37
CA SER A 90 21.44 6.75 25.69
C SER A 90 22.55 7.63 26.24
N ALA A 91 23.24 7.14 27.27
CA ALA A 91 24.54 7.69 27.63
C ALA A 91 25.40 7.77 26.36
N ALA A 92 26.02 8.93 26.12
CA ALA A 92 26.93 9.10 25.00
C ALA A 92 27.99 7.98 25.03
N PRO A 93 28.31 7.35 23.89
CA PRO A 93 29.46 6.44 23.82
C PRO A 93 30.70 7.18 24.33
N PRO A 94 31.58 6.55 25.13
CA PRO A 94 32.82 7.19 25.55
C PRO A 94 33.59 7.67 24.32
N GLU A 95 34.09 8.91 24.36
CA GLU A 95 34.88 9.52 23.28
C GLU A 95 35.96 8.54 22.79
N LEU A 96 36.00 8.33 21.48
CA LEU A 96 37.07 7.56 20.84
C LEU A 96 38.43 8.22 21.15
N PRO A 97 39.47 7.45 21.51
CA PRO A 97 40.80 7.98 21.73
C PRO A 97 41.29 8.73 20.49
N LYS A 98 41.67 10.00 20.67
CA LYS A 98 42.41 10.73 19.64
C LYS A 98 43.79 10.08 19.51
N ILE A 99 44.05 9.52 18.34
CA ILE A 99 45.36 9.05 17.89
C ILE A 99 46.05 10.20 17.16
#